data_AF-A0A835CBU8-F1
#
_entry.id   AF-A0A835CBU8-F1
#
_cell.length_a   1.000
_cell.length_b   1.000
_cell.length_c   1.000
_cell.angle_alpha   90.00
_cell.angle_beta   90.00
_cell.angle_gamma   90.00
#
_symmetry.space_group_name_H-M   'P 1'
#
loop_
_entity.id
_entity.type
_entity.pdbx_description
1 polymer ?
#
loop_
_entity_poly.entity_id
_entity_poly.type
_entity_poly.pdbx_seq_one_letter_code
_entity_poly.pdbx_strand_id
1 'polypeptide(L)'
;MASSAPEGEGPVVIHAWSAPRSLSTSLMYSFAQRDDMEVLDEPLYANFLRVTGVDRPYREDLLSKMDPDGNKVVKEVIFGPGEKTYRYCKHISKQRLPNLSSDLMKKGKHFILIRNPLNILPSFDKVVPPSFMELGIGELVSIYSELSELGKPPPVIDADDLQREPEAVLRGLCEDLGIPFQPQMLKWEAGPREFDGIWAPWWYRSVHKSTGFSKSRQYPLTFPFSFYDLLEQSLPFYNMLKRQVRRTIGSQQIPLPDPPLPVPANKKILVWVGDELLPRDSAKVSVFDSVVQGGDAVWEGLRIYDGKVFKLDEHLDRLFDSAKAMAFRNVPTRDWIKDAIFKTLIANGMFDNAHLRLTLTRGKKVTSGMSPAFNLYGCALIVLAEWKPPVYDNSHGIKLITATTRRNSPNSIDSKIHHNNLINNILAKIEGNLAQAEDAIMLDKDGFVSETNATNIFMVKKGTVLTPHADYCLPGITRATVMDLVVKENFVLHERRISLSEFHAADEVWTTGTMGEITPVVMIDGREIGDGKIGAVTRQIQNSYKVLTAGQGVPIPRNADV
;
A
#
# COMPACT_ATOMS: atom_id res chain seq x y z
N MET A 1 32.96 13.88 -34.10
CA MET A 1 32.68 15.17 -34.74
C MET A 1 31.98 16.03 -33.71
N ALA A 2 32.62 17.11 -33.28
CA ALA A 2 32.05 18.04 -32.30
C ALA A 2 30.89 18.81 -32.94
N SER A 3 29.71 18.68 -32.36
CA SER A 3 28.55 19.50 -32.70
C SER A 3 28.71 20.84 -31.98
N SER A 4 29.16 21.87 -32.70
CA SER A 4 29.08 23.26 -32.24
C SER A 4 27.62 23.65 -31.98
N ALA A 5 27.35 24.28 -30.85
CA ALA A 5 26.02 24.83 -30.54
C ALA A 5 25.60 25.85 -31.62
N PRO A 6 24.31 25.90 -32.03
CA PRO A 6 23.83 26.94 -32.93
C PRO A 6 23.94 28.30 -32.23
N GLU A 7 24.61 29.27 -32.89
CA GLU A 7 24.74 30.64 -32.41
C GLU A 7 23.36 31.28 -32.19
N GLY A 8 23.01 31.58 -30.94
CA GLY A 8 21.84 32.41 -30.59
C GLY A 8 20.96 31.92 -29.43
N GLU A 9 21.03 30.65 -29.04
CA GLU A 9 20.32 30.11 -27.86
C GLU A 9 21.33 29.84 -26.74
N GLY A 10 21.11 30.40 -25.54
CA GLY A 10 21.96 30.16 -24.37
C GLY A 10 22.04 28.68 -23.96
N PRO A 11 22.86 28.33 -22.95
CA PRO A 11 23.05 26.94 -22.52
C PRO A 11 21.73 26.28 -22.11
N VAL A 12 21.60 24.98 -22.37
CA VAL A 12 20.46 24.20 -21.87
C VAL A 12 20.60 24.05 -20.37
N VAL A 13 19.68 24.67 -19.62
CA VAL A 13 19.72 24.67 -18.15
C VAL A 13 19.18 23.36 -17.57
N ILE A 14 19.88 22.81 -16.59
CA ILE A 14 19.48 21.67 -15.77
C ILE A 14 19.32 22.14 -14.32
N HIS A 15 18.09 22.14 -13.84
CA HIS A 15 17.73 22.49 -12.46
C HIS A 15 17.77 21.27 -11.55
N ALA A 16 18.65 21.29 -10.57
CA ALA A 16 18.76 20.27 -9.54
C ALA A 16 18.15 20.77 -8.23
N TRP A 17 16.94 20.29 -7.91
CA TRP A 17 16.22 20.69 -6.69
C TRP A 17 16.48 19.74 -5.55
N SER A 18 16.84 20.27 -4.39
CA SER A 18 17.20 19.42 -3.25
C SER A 18 16.91 20.08 -1.90
N ALA A 19 16.77 19.27 -0.86
CA ALA A 19 16.85 19.75 0.53
C ALA A 19 18.31 20.00 0.92
N PRO A 20 18.61 20.83 1.94
CA PRO A 20 19.96 20.91 2.49
C PRO A 20 20.48 19.54 2.95
N ARG A 21 21.81 19.35 2.93
CA ARG A 21 22.48 18.12 3.40
C ARG A 21 22.03 16.83 2.68
N SER A 22 21.48 16.95 1.48
CA SER A 22 21.01 15.85 0.62
C SER A 22 22.08 15.25 -0.31
N LEU A 23 23.35 15.69 -0.20
CA LEU A 23 24.44 15.44 -1.17
C LEU A 23 24.38 16.26 -2.47
N SER A 24 23.53 17.29 -2.53
CA SER A 24 23.42 18.16 -3.71
C SER A 24 24.75 18.81 -4.12
N THR A 25 25.62 19.18 -3.18
CA THR A 25 26.96 19.70 -3.51
C THR A 25 27.86 18.65 -4.14
N SER A 26 27.83 17.39 -3.66
CA SER A 26 28.58 16.30 -4.30
C SER A 26 28.07 16.02 -5.72
N LEU A 27 26.76 16.16 -5.95
CA LEU A 27 26.18 16.05 -7.28
C LEU A 27 26.58 17.22 -8.19
N MET A 28 26.65 18.45 -7.67
CA MET A 28 27.20 19.59 -8.42
C MET A 28 28.66 19.35 -8.83
N TYR A 29 29.51 18.87 -7.91
CA TYR A 29 30.90 18.50 -8.21
C TYR A 29 31.00 17.43 -9.30
N SER A 30 30.11 16.43 -9.25
CA SER A 30 29.98 15.37 -10.25
C SER A 30 29.64 15.93 -11.64
N PHE A 31 28.62 16.78 -11.74
CA PHE A 31 28.23 17.41 -13.01
C PHE A 31 29.30 18.38 -13.55
N ALA A 32 30.05 19.05 -12.66
CA ALA A 32 31.16 19.92 -13.05
C ALA A 32 32.34 19.18 -13.69
N GLN A 33 32.41 17.84 -13.60
CA GLN A 33 33.46 17.05 -14.26
C GLN A 33 33.21 16.83 -15.75
N ARG A 34 32.03 17.21 -16.25
CA ARG A 34 31.71 17.08 -17.66
C ARG A 34 32.38 18.21 -18.45
N ASP A 35 32.90 17.88 -19.62
CA ASP A 35 33.55 18.86 -20.52
C ASP A 35 32.57 19.89 -21.12
N ASP A 36 31.29 19.54 -21.19
CA ASP A 36 30.18 20.28 -21.79
C ASP A 36 29.29 21.02 -20.79
N MET A 37 29.71 21.12 -19.51
CA MET A 37 28.90 21.64 -18.41
C MET A 37 29.59 22.80 -17.70
N GLU A 38 28.82 23.86 -17.44
CA GLU A 38 29.14 24.86 -16.43
C GLU A 38 28.15 24.74 -15.26
N VAL A 39 28.55 25.19 -14.06
CA VAL A 39 27.75 24.99 -12.84
C VAL A 39 27.52 26.29 -12.09
N LEU A 40 26.32 26.45 -11.55
CA LEU A 40 25.93 27.53 -10.65
C LEU A 40 25.52 26.96 -9.29
N ASP A 41 26.13 27.49 -8.24
CA ASP A 41 25.82 27.10 -6.86
C ASP A 41 24.80 28.07 -6.24
N GLU A 42 23.58 27.57 -5.99
CA GLU A 42 22.46 28.28 -5.34
C GLU A 42 22.27 29.74 -5.79
N PRO A 43 22.06 29.99 -7.11
CA PRO A 43 22.00 31.35 -7.64
C PRO A 43 20.88 32.22 -7.02
N LEU A 44 19.83 31.59 -6.46
CA LEU A 44 18.69 32.27 -5.86
C LEU A 44 18.88 32.63 -4.38
N TYR A 45 20.03 32.31 -3.77
CA TYR A 45 20.21 32.46 -2.32
C TYR A 45 20.17 33.93 -1.86
N ALA A 46 20.70 34.86 -2.65
CA ALA A 46 20.66 36.30 -2.36
C ALA A 46 19.22 36.82 -2.29
N ASN A 47 18.41 36.44 -3.27
CA ASN A 47 16.99 36.78 -3.27
C ASN A 47 16.26 36.18 -2.06
N PHE A 48 16.56 34.92 -1.71
CA PHE A 48 15.99 34.28 -0.53
C PHE A 48 16.32 35.05 0.76
N LEU A 49 17.59 35.40 1.01
CA LEU A 49 18.00 36.14 2.21
C LEU A 49 17.45 37.57 2.25
N ARG A 50 17.35 38.23 1.09
CA ARG A 50 16.74 39.57 0.98
C ARG A 50 15.26 39.52 1.36
N VAL A 51 14.49 38.62 0.74
CA VAL A 51 13.03 38.60 0.87
C VAL A 51 12.58 38.04 2.22
N THR A 52 13.23 36.97 2.69
CA THR A 52 12.83 36.32 3.96
C THR A 52 13.40 37.01 5.20
N GLY A 53 14.46 37.81 5.04
CA GLY A 53 15.17 38.43 6.16
C GLY A 53 15.90 37.42 7.06
N VAL A 54 16.01 36.15 6.65
CA VAL A 54 16.70 35.11 7.42
C VAL A 54 18.16 35.51 7.64
N ASP A 55 18.59 35.45 8.90
CA ASP A 55 19.95 35.81 9.26
C ASP A 55 20.94 34.64 9.03
N ARG A 56 22.12 34.98 8.52
CA ARG A 56 23.24 34.06 8.27
C ARG A 56 24.56 34.80 8.52
N PRO A 57 25.61 34.12 9.02
CA PRO A 57 26.90 34.75 9.27
C PRO A 57 27.53 35.44 8.04
N TYR A 58 27.16 35.01 6.84
CA TYR A 58 27.66 35.50 5.55
C TYR A 58 26.61 36.31 4.76
N ARG A 59 25.52 36.77 5.41
CA ARG A 59 24.40 37.44 4.73
C ARG A 59 24.83 38.70 3.96
N GLU A 60 25.55 39.61 4.60
CA GLU A 60 25.97 40.88 3.99
C GLU A 60 26.96 40.67 2.84
N ASP A 61 27.92 39.75 3.03
CA ASP A 61 28.85 39.33 1.98
C ASP A 61 28.13 38.70 0.78
N LEU A 62 27.02 37.99 1.03
CA LEU A 62 26.22 37.37 -0.03
C LEU A 62 25.45 38.43 -0.82
N LEU A 63 24.77 39.33 -0.13
CA LEU A 63 23.98 40.40 -0.76
C LEU A 63 24.83 41.42 -1.52
N SER A 64 26.11 41.56 -1.16
CA SER A 64 27.05 42.43 -1.91
C SER A 64 27.67 41.78 -3.14
N LYS A 65 27.76 40.44 -3.18
CA LYS A 65 28.42 39.68 -4.28
C LYS A 65 27.45 39.05 -5.27
N MET A 66 26.19 38.88 -4.89
CA MET A 66 25.17 38.24 -5.72
C MET A 66 23.96 39.17 -5.89
N ASP A 67 23.37 39.17 -7.08
CA ASP A 67 22.20 39.99 -7.36
C ASP A 67 21.00 39.52 -6.51
N PRO A 68 20.41 40.37 -5.66
CA PRO A 68 19.34 39.95 -4.79
C PRO A 68 17.96 39.98 -5.47
N ASP A 69 17.85 40.45 -6.72
CA ASP A 69 16.62 40.35 -7.51
C ASP A 69 16.51 38.98 -8.19
N GLY A 70 15.67 38.12 -7.61
CA GLY A 70 15.46 36.77 -8.12
C GLY A 70 15.00 36.70 -9.58
N ASN A 71 14.21 37.65 -10.08
CA ASN A 71 13.75 37.63 -11.48
C ASN A 71 14.87 38.02 -12.44
N LYS A 72 15.72 38.96 -12.03
CA LYS A 72 16.93 39.30 -12.77
C LYS A 72 17.91 38.13 -12.78
N VAL A 73 18.12 37.46 -11.65
CA VAL A 73 18.93 36.23 -11.57
C VAL A 73 18.40 35.14 -12.51
N VAL A 74 17.08 34.89 -12.53
CA VAL A 74 16.49 33.90 -13.44
C VAL A 74 16.80 34.25 -14.89
N LYS A 75 16.60 35.52 -15.30
CA LYS A 75 16.76 35.95 -16.68
C LYS A 75 18.23 36.05 -17.13
N GLU A 76 19.08 36.65 -16.31
CA GLU A 76 20.42 37.09 -16.71
C GLU A 76 21.53 36.14 -16.23
N VAL A 77 21.29 35.34 -15.19
CA VAL A 77 22.28 34.42 -14.62
C VAL A 77 21.93 32.97 -14.97
N ILE A 78 20.71 32.53 -14.63
CA ILE A 78 20.28 31.15 -14.90
C ILE A 78 20.12 30.93 -16.41
N PHE A 79 19.37 31.80 -17.11
CA PHE A 79 19.15 31.73 -18.56
C PHE A 79 20.02 32.70 -19.36
N GLY A 80 21.02 33.32 -18.72
CA GLY A 80 21.95 34.23 -19.39
C GLY A 80 22.91 33.52 -20.37
N PRO A 81 23.76 34.27 -21.08
CA PRO A 81 24.81 33.72 -21.93
C PRO A 81 25.74 32.77 -21.16
N GLY A 82 26.24 31.72 -21.80
CA GLY A 82 27.17 30.75 -21.21
C GLY A 82 28.15 30.22 -22.25
N GLU A 83 29.25 29.61 -21.80
CA GLU A 83 30.33 29.13 -22.68
C GLU A 83 30.18 27.64 -23.01
N LYS A 84 29.38 26.92 -22.21
CA LYS A 84 29.16 25.48 -22.32
C LYS A 84 27.79 25.15 -22.91
N THR A 85 27.64 23.92 -23.40
CA THR A 85 26.36 23.43 -23.96
C THR A 85 25.27 23.38 -22.89
N TYR A 86 25.63 22.96 -21.67
CA TYR A 86 24.71 22.80 -20.56
C TYR A 86 25.13 23.64 -19.37
N ARG A 87 24.14 24.07 -18.58
CA ARG A 87 24.34 24.76 -17.31
C ARG A 87 23.60 24.05 -16.19
N TYR A 88 24.33 23.51 -15.22
CA TYR A 88 23.75 22.89 -14.04
C TYR A 88 23.52 23.93 -12.94
N CYS A 89 22.29 24.09 -12.49
CA CYS A 89 21.94 24.95 -11.38
C CYS A 89 21.60 24.11 -10.14
N LYS A 90 22.47 24.16 -9.13
CA LYS A 90 22.17 23.58 -7.82
C LYS A 90 21.21 24.50 -7.08
N HIS A 91 20.02 24.00 -6.76
CA HIS A 91 19.02 24.72 -5.96
C HIS A 91 18.75 24.04 -4.63
N ILE A 92 18.58 24.84 -3.59
CA ILE A 92 17.89 24.41 -2.37
C ILE A 92 16.42 24.82 -2.51
N SER A 93 15.51 23.86 -2.40
CA SER A 93 14.08 24.04 -2.70
C SER A 93 13.43 25.24 -2.01
N LYS A 94 13.76 25.50 -0.74
CA LYS A 94 13.22 26.67 0.01
C LYS A 94 13.61 28.03 -0.57
N GLN A 95 14.64 28.10 -1.41
CA GLN A 95 15.04 29.34 -2.10
C GLN A 95 14.10 29.69 -3.26
N ARG A 96 13.25 28.75 -3.69
CA ARG A 96 12.21 29.00 -4.68
C ARG A 96 11.04 29.74 -4.03
N LEU A 97 11.12 31.06 -4.04
CA LEU A 97 10.05 31.92 -3.53
C LEU A 97 8.92 32.07 -4.58
N PRO A 98 7.65 32.24 -4.16
CA PRO A 98 6.50 32.31 -5.07
C PRO A 98 6.52 33.47 -6.08
N ASN A 99 7.32 34.51 -5.84
CA ASN A 99 7.40 35.72 -6.68
C ASN A 99 8.44 35.63 -7.82
N LEU A 100 9.04 34.47 -8.02
CA LEU A 100 9.96 34.21 -9.11
C LEU A 100 9.20 33.96 -10.42
N SER A 101 9.84 34.31 -11.54
CA SER A 101 9.29 34.14 -12.88
C SER A 101 8.93 32.68 -13.14
N SER A 102 7.75 32.44 -13.74
CA SER A 102 7.31 31.11 -14.15
C SER A 102 8.26 30.44 -15.15
N ASP A 103 9.12 31.23 -15.82
CA ASP A 103 10.18 30.72 -16.69
C ASP A 103 11.10 29.73 -15.96
N LEU A 104 11.34 29.95 -14.67
CA LEU A 104 12.17 29.07 -13.84
C LEU A 104 11.64 27.63 -13.80
N MET A 105 10.33 27.44 -13.93
CA MET A 105 9.68 26.12 -13.91
C MET A 105 9.31 25.60 -15.30
N LYS A 106 9.10 26.51 -16.27
CA LYS A 106 8.68 26.16 -17.63
C LYS A 106 9.85 25.82 -18.56
N LYS A 107 11.02 26.40 -18.33
CA LYS A 107 12.22 26.29 -19.18
C LYS A 107 13.28 25.41 -18.50
N GLY A 108 14.12 24.79 -19.32
CA GLY A 108 15.17 23.88 -18.84
C GLY A 108 14.65 22.49 -18.50
N LYS A 109 15.57 21.65 -18.02
CA LYS A 109 15.33 20.29 -17.56
C LYS A 109 15.38 20.28 -16.04
N HIS A 110 14.51 19.52 -15.38
CA HIS A 110 14.40 19.51 -13.92
C HIS A 110 14.58 18.11 -13.39
N PHE A 111 15.26 17.96 -12.26
CA PHE A 111 15.21 16.75 -11.46
C PHE A 111 15.24 17.08 -9.96
N ILE A 112 14.83 16.12 -9.15
CA ILE A 112 14.76 16.25 -7.69
C ILE A 112 15.71 15.24 -7.03
N LEU A 113 16.55 15.72 -6.14
CA LEU A 113 17.37 14.90 -5.24
C LEU A 113 16.74 14.88 -3.84
N ILE A 114 16.28 13.71 -3.42
CA ILE A 114 15.76 13.48 -2.07
C ILE A 114 16.77 12.77 -1.19
N ARG A 115 16.64 12.97 0.12
CA ARG A 115 17.33 12.18 1.13
C ARG A 115 16.40 11.99 2.32
N ASN A 116 16.44 10.81 2.93
CA ASN A 116 15.60 10.50 4.07
C ASN A 116 15.88 11.51 5.22
N PRO A 117 14.86 12.19 5.78
CA PRO A 117 15.04 13.13 6.89
C PRO A 117 15.76 12.52 8.10
N LEU A 118 15.62 11.21 8.32
CA LEU A 118 16.35 10.46 9.34
C LEU A 118 17.88 10.60 9.19
N ASN A 119 18.37 10.72 7.95
CA ASN A 119 19.78 10.88 7.60
C ASN A 119 20.21 12.36 7.45
N ILE A 120 19.25 13.29 7.34
CA ILE A 120 19.51 14.73 7.23
C ILE A 120 19.68 15.36 8.62
N LEU A 121 18.67 15.18 9.47
CA LEU A 121 18.47 15.91 10.73
C LEU A 121 19.69 15.88 11.67
N PRO A 122 20.33 14.72 11.95
CA PRO A 122 21.48 14.68 12.88
C PRO A 122 22.71 15.46 12.39
N SER A 123 22.78 15.78 11.09
CA SER A 123 23.90 16.52 10.51
C SER A 123 23.58 17.98 10.21
N PHE A 124 22.29 18.31 10.11
CA PHE A 124 21.81 19.64 9.74
C PHE A 124 21.89 20.63 10.91
N ASP A 125 21.56 20.16 12.11
CA ASP A 125 21.62 20.91 13.37
C ASP A 125 23.03 21.49 13.69
N LYS A 126 24.07 20.90 13.11
CA LYS A 126 25.46 21.38 13.26
C LYS A 126 25.75 22.69 12.53
N VAL A 127 24.86 23.11 11.63
CA VAL A 127 25.07 24.28 10.78
C VAL A 127 23.99 25.34 11.03
N VAL A 128 22.72 24.93 11.08
CA VAL A 128 21.58 25.79 11.38
C VAL A 128 20.55 25.03 12.21
N PRO A 129 19.79 25.70 13.10
CA PRO A 129 18.69 25.07 13.82
C PRO A 129 17.67 24.44 12.84
N PRO A 130 17.33 23.16 13.00
CA PRO A 130 16.45 22.47 12.07
C PRO A 130 14.99 22.89 12.30
N SER A 131 14.28 23.17 11.20
CA SER A 131 12.83 23.36 11.17
C SER A 131 12.27 22.79 9.87
N PHE A 132 10.96 22.58 9.79
CA PHE A 132 10.32 22.06 8.58
C PHE A 132 10.60 22.96 7.36
N MET A 133 10.51 24.28 7.55
CA MET A 133 10.83 25.29 6.54
C MET A 133 12.33 25.28 6.16
N GLU A 134 13.22 25.09 7.14
CA GLU A 134 14.66 25.04 6.87
C GLU A 134 15.06 23.79 6.07
N LEU A 135 14.35 22.68 6.22
CA LEU A 135 14.57 21.46 5.43
C LEU A 135 14.11 21.59 3.98
N GLY A 136 13.07 22.40 3.71
CA GLY A 136 12.59 22.64 2.35
C GLY A 136 11.88 21.45 1.69
N ILE A 137 11.47 20.42 2.46
CA ILE A 137 10.92 19.19 1.88
C ILE A 137 9.50 19.40 1.35
N GLY A 138 8.71 20.25 2.01
CA GLY A 138 7.40 20.68 1.49
C GLY A 138 7.53 21.38 0.13
N GLU A 139 8.55 22.20 -0.04
CA GLU A 139 8.84 22.89 -1.30
C GLU A 139 9.28 21.92 -2.41
N LEU A 140 9.99 20.84 -2.10
CA LEU A 140 10.31 19.79 -3.09
C LEU A 140 9.03 19.14 -3.62
N VAL A 141 8.07 18.88 -2.73
CA VAL A 141 6.76 18.35 -3.10
C VAL A 141 5.99 19.34 -3.98
N SER A 142 5.97 20.63 -3.61
CA SER A 142 5.35 21.68 -4.42
C SER A 142 5.97 21.75 -5.82
N ILE A 143 7.31 21.69 -5.93
CA ILE A 143 8.04 21.66 -7.21
C ILE A 143 7.64 20.45 -8.06
N TYR A 144 7.58 19.26 -7.45
CA TYR A 144 7.17 18.04 -8.16
C TYR A 144 5.75 18.15 -8.70
N SER A 145 4.80 18.61 -7.87
CA SER A 145 3.41 18.77 -8.28
C SER A 145 3.24 19.77 -9.41
N GLU A 146 3.85 20.94 -9.32
CA GLU A 146 3.76 21.99 -10.35
C GLU A 146 4.32 21.51 -11.70
N LEU A 147 5.48 20.85 -11.70
CA LEU A 147 6.07 20.30 -12.93
C LEU A 147 5.23 19.15 -13.51
N SER A 148 4.59 18.36 -12.65
CA SER A 148 3.69 17.28 -13.08
C SER A 148 2.42 17.84 -13.73
N GLU A 149 1.84 18.91 -13.18
CA GLU A 149 0.70 19.63 -13.76
C GLU A 149 1.03 20.26 -15.13
N LEU A 150 2.28 20.71 -15.31
CA LEU A 150 2.80 21.16 -16.61
C LEU A 150 3.04 20.02 -17.61
N GLY A 151 2.74 18.77 -17.25
CA GLY A 151 2.93 17.59 -18.09
C GLY A 151 4.38 17.12 -18.20
N LYS A 152 5.27 17.60 -17.32
CA LYS A 152 6.71 17.28 -17.30
C LYS A 152 7.15 16.82 -15.91
N PRO A 153 6.65 15.68 -15.39
CA PRO A 153 7.05 15.19 -14.07
C PRO A 153 8.58 15.00 -14.01
N PRO A 154 9.29 15.62 -13.05
CA PRO A 154 10.74 15.57 -13.01
C PRO A 154 11.21 14.19 -12.53
N PRO A 155 12.34 13.67 -13.04
CA PRO A 155 13.00 12.51 -12.45
C PRO A 155 13.33 12.77 -10.98
N VAL A 156 13.12 11.77 -10.14
CA VAL A 156 13.48 11.82 -8.72
C VAL A 156 14.57 10.79 -8.45
N ILE A 157 15.67 11.23 -7.84
CA ILE A 157 16.77 10.37 -7.41
C ILE A 157 16.95 10.45 -5.90
N ASP A 158 17.43 9.36 -5.31
CA ASP A 158 17.66 9.24 -3.87
C ASP A 158 19.16 9.27 -3.54
N ALA A 159 19.53 10.06 -2.53
CA ALA A 159 20.90 10.22 -2.10
C ALA A 159 21.53 8.92 -1.59
N ASP A 160 20.79 8.04 -0.91
CA ASP A 160 21.31 6.77 -0.41
C ASP A 160 21.56 5.81 -1.58
N ASP A 161 20.71 5.82 -2.61
CA ASP A 161 20.93 5.07 -3.86
C ASP A 161 22.17 5.60 -4.60
N LEU A 162 22.33 6.93 -4.68
CA LEU A 162 23.50 7.58 -5.28
C LEU A 162 24.81 7.24 -4.55
N GLN A 163 24.79 7.09 -3.22
CA GLN A 163 25.98 6.66 -2.47
C GLN A 163 26.29 5.17 -2.66
N ARG A 164 25.27 4.33 -2.85
CA ARG A 164 25.41 2.88 -2.99
C ARG A 164 25.87 2.49 -4.38
N GLU A 165 25.26 3.06 -5.42
CA GLU A 165 25.49 2.74 -6.84
C GLU A 165 25.56 4.02 -7.71
N PRO A 166 26.59 4.86 -7.52
CA PRO A 166 26.66 6.18 -8.15
C PRO A 166 26.59 6.13 -9.68
N GLU A 167 27.28 5.18 -10.31
CA GLU A 167 27.27 5.05 -11.77
C GLU A 167 25.89 4.69 -12.33
N ALA A 168 25.20 3.74 -11.70
CA ALA A 168 23.88 3.31 -12.16
C ALA A 168 22.86 4.46 -12.04
N VAL A 169 22.86 5.17 -10.90
CA VAL A 169 21.98 6.32 -10.67
C VAL A 169 22.28 7.46 -11.64
N LEU A 170 23.54 7.81 -11.85
CA LEU A 170 23.91 8.89 -12.77
C LEU A 170 23.62 8.55 -14.24
N ARG A 171 23.81 7.30 -14.66
CA ARG A 171 23.42 6.85 -16.01
C ARG A 171 21.92 6.98 -16.22
N GLY A 172 21.11 6.52 -15.26
CA GLY A 172 19.66 6.64 -15.31
C GLY A 172 19.20 8.10 -15.33
N LEU A 173 19.78 8.95 -14.48
CA LEU A 173 19.47 10.38 -14.48
C LEU A 173 19.85 11.07 -15.80
N CYS A 174 21.03 10.78 -16.35
CA CYS A 174 21.45 11.32 -17.65
C CYS A 174 20.50 10.90 -18.78
N GLU A 175 20.04 9.65 -18.79
CA GLU A 175 19.04 9.15 -19.72
C GLU A 175 17.71 9.91 -19.57
N ASP A 176 17.19 10.06 -18.35
CA ASP A 176 15.93 10.78 -18.10
C ASP A 176 16.02 12.27 -18.48
N LEU A 177 17.21 12.87 -18.31
CA LEU A 177 17.51 14.23 -18.74
C LEU A 177 17.82 14.31 -20.25
N GLY A 178 17.99 13.20 -20.97
CA GLY A 178 18.38 13.18 -22.38
C GLY A 178 19.76 13.79 -22.65
N ILE A 179 20.73 13.55 -21.77
CA ILE A 179 22.14 13.96 -21.92
C ILE A 179 23.08 12.73 -21.86
N PRO A 180 24.26 12.75 -22.50
CA PRO A 180 25.18 11.62 -22.46
C PRO A 180 25.83 11.48 -21.08
N PHE A 181 25.91 10.27 -20.52
CA PHE A 181 26.70 10.02 -19.31
C PHE A 181 28.21 10.09 -19.61
N GLN A 182 28.98 10.77 -18.75
CA GLN A 182 30.44 10.84 -18.82
C GLN A 182 31.07 10.19 -17.57
N PRO A 183 31.95 9.17 -17.71
CA PRO A 183 32.55 8.47 -16.56
C PRO A 183 33.30 9.38 -15.56
N GLN A 184 33.80 10.53 -16.01
CA GLN A 184 34.47 11.54 -15.19
C GLN A 184 33.55 12.08 -14.08
N MET A 185 32.22 12.02 -14.26
CA MET A 185 31.24 12.41 -13.25
C MET A 185 31.38 11.62 -11.93
N LEU A 186 32.07 10.48 -11.91
CA LEU A 186 32.23 9.64 -10.72
C LEU A 186 33.35 10.09 -9.77
N LYS A 187 34.28 10.94 -10.24
CA LYS A 187 35.46 11.32 -9.47
C LYS A 187 35.81 12.79 -9.65
N TRP A 188 36.25 13.44 -8.59
CA TRP A 188 36.74 14.82 -8.60
C TRP A 188 37.95 14.95 -7.67
N GLU A 189 38.75 16.01 -7.80
CA GLU A 189 39.84 16.25 -6.86
C GLU A 189 39.31 16.80 -5.52
N ALA A 190 40.01 16.52 -4.42
CA ALA A 190 39.67 17.13 -3.14
C ALA A 190 39.91 18.65 -3.16
N GLY A 191 39.28 19.38 -2.24
CA GLY A 191 39.47 20.81 -2.03
C GLY A 191 38.34 21.72 -2.53
N PRO A 192 38.45 23.03 -2.26
CA PRO A 192 37.51 24.03 -2.74
C PRO A 192 37.57 24.19 -4.26
N ARG A 193 36.51 24.77 -4.81
CA ARG A 193 36.39 25.07 -6.24
C ARG A 193 35.98 26.52 -6.46
N GLU A 194 36.34 27.08 -7.61
CA GLU A 194 36.01 28.48 -7.96
C GLU A 194 34.50 28.71 -8.06
N PHE A 195 33.75 27.67 -8.44
CA PHE A 195 32.29 27.70 -8.50
C PHE A 195 31.60 27.47 -7.13
N ASP A 196 32.35 27.26 -6.05
CA ASP A 196 31.76 27.14 -4.72
C ASP A 196 31.16 28.49 -4.28
N GLY A 197 29.92 28.47 -3.78
CA GLY A 197 29.33 29.65 -3.19
C GLY A 197 30.09 30.12 -1.95
N ILE A 198 29.95 31.41 -1.61
CA ILE A 198 30.69 32.01 -0.49
C ILE A 198 30.40 31.36 0.88
N TRP A 199 29.30 30.60 0.99
CA TRP A 199 28.91 29.85 2.17
C TRP A 199 29.63 28.50 2.32
N ALA A 200 30.47 28.10 1.36
CA ALA A 200 31.21 26.84 1.38
C ALA A 200 31.97 26.56 2.70
N PRO A 201 32.60 27.54 3.38
CA PRO A 201 33.28 27.30 4.67
C PRO A 201 32.38 26.69 5.76
N TRP A 202 31.07 26.96 5.71
CA TRP A 202 30.09 26.44 6.68
C TRP A 202 29.51 25.08 6.27
N TRP A 203 29.34 24.83 4.97
CA TRP A 203 28.57 23.70 4.47
C TRP A 203 29.42 22.58 3.85
N TYR A 204 30.57 22.88 3.24
CA TYR A 204 31.21 22.01 2.24
C TYR A 204 32.40 21.21 2.76
N ARG A 205 32.67 21.26 4.07
CA ARG A 205 33.76 20.51 4.72
C ARG A 205 33.82 19.03 4.32
N SER A 206 32.68 18.37 4.10
CA SER A 206 32.66 16.96 3.70
C SER A 206 33.00 16.74 2.23
N VAL A 207 32.49 17.58 1.31
CA VAL A 207 32.77 17.41 -0.13
C VAL A 207 34.21 17.80 -0.45
N HIS A 208 34.77 18.82 0.21
CA HIS A 208 36.18 19.22 0.08
C HIS A 208 37.17 18.13 0.49
N LYS A 209 36.74 17.14 1.28
CA LYS A 209 37.58 15.98 1.66
C LYS A 209 37.32 14.74 0.79
N SER A 210 36.35 14.81 -0.10
CA SER A 210 35.93 13.68 -0.93
C SER A 210 36.53 13.77 -2.33
N THR A 211 36.65 12.63 -3.00
CA THR A 211 37.10 12.52 -4.40
C THR A 211 36.07 11.82 -5.29
N GLY A 212 34.84 11.67 -4.79
CA GLY A 212 33.77 10.90 -5.40
C GLY A 212 32.64 10.63 -4.39
N PHE A 213 31.62 9.90 -4.82
CA PHE A 213 30.54 9.46 -3.92
C PHE A 213 31.06 8.40 -2.94
N SER A 214 30.96 8.69 -1.64
CA SER A 214 31.36 7.77 -0.59
C SER A 214 30.21 6.85 -0.19
N LYS A 215 30.50 5.57 0.06
CA LYS A 215 29.51 4.61 0.55
C LYS A 215 28.88 5.10 1.86
N SER A 216 27.59 4.85 2.01
CA SER A 216 26.89 5.11 3.26
C SER A 216 27.46 4.25 4.39
N ARG A 217 27.21 4.65 5.64
CA ARG A 217 27.60 3.85 6.80
C ARG A 217 26.84 2.52 6.79
N GLN A 218 27.51 1.45 7.19
CA GLN A 218 26.88 0.13 7.29
C GLN A 218 25.69 0.13 8.27
N TYR A 219 25.81 0.88 9.36
CA TYR A 219 24.78 1.00 10.39
C TYR A 219 24.37 2.46 10.63
N PRO A 220 23.08 2.72 10.92
CA PRO A 220 22.61 4.06 11.22
C PRO A 220 23.18 4.58 12.54
N LEU A 221 23.21 5.90 12.69
CA LEU A 221 23.46 6.53 13.98
C LEU A 221 22.19 6.52 14.83
N THR A 222 22.34 6.58 16.15
CA THR A 222 21.24 6.86 17.06
C THR A 222 20.57 8.17 16.67
N PHE A 223 19.27 8.11 16.42
CA PHE A 223 18.50 9.30 16.07
C PHE A 223 18.22 10.14 17.33
N PRO A 224 18.53 11.45 17.33
CA PRO A 224 18.25 12.31 18.48
C PRO A 224 16.74 12.46 18.70
N PHE A 225 16.27 12.12 19.90
CA PHE A 225 14.84 12.19 20.24
C PHE A 225 14.25 13.60 20.08
N SER A 226 15.06 14.64 20.29
CA SER A 226 14.67 16.05 20.11
C SER A 226 14.20 16.40 18.69
N PHE A 227 14.48 15.55 17.69
CA PHE A 227 14.07 15.77 16.30
C PHE A 227 12.93 14.86 15.85
N TYR A 228 12.30 14.11 16.77
CA TYR A 228 11.26 13.15 16.41
C TYR A 228 10.05 13.82 15.77
N ASP A 229 9.52 14.89 16.36
CA ASP A 229 8.36 15.60 15.83
C ASP A 229 8.64 16.16 14.43
N LEU A 230 9.85 16.68 14.21
CA LEU A 230 10.25 17.19 12.90
C LEU A 230 10.42 16.06 11.88
N LEU A 231 10.93 14.90 12.30
CA LEU A 231 10.98 13.69 11.46
C LEU A 231 9.57 13.24 11.06
N GLU A 232 8.65 13.17 12.01
CA GLU A 232 7.26 12.78 11.79
C GLU A 232 6.55 13.73 10.80
N GLN A 233 6.74 15.05 10.97
CA GLN A 233 6.23 16.05 10.02
C GLN A 233 6.83 15.91 8.62
N SER A 234 8.10 15.51 8.51
CA SER A 234 8.84 15.48 7.23
C SER A 234 8.66 14.19 6.42
N LEU A 235 8.46 13.05 7.09
CA LEU A 235 8.41 11.74 6.47
C LEU A 235 7.30 11.58 5.40
N PRO A 236 6.07 12.08 5.58
CA PRO A 236 5.02 11.97 4.56
C PRO A 236 5.44 12.58 3.22
N PHE A 237 6.05 13.77 3.24
CA PHE A 237 6.51 14.48 2.04
C PHE A 237 7.68 13.75 1.36
N TYR A 238 8.66 13.28 2.14
CA TYR A 238 9.74 12.44 1.62
C TYR A 238 9.20 11.15 0.99
N ASN A 239 8.30 10.45 1.67
CA ASN A 239 7.74 9.19 1.17
C ASN A 239 6.93 9.39 -0.11
N MET A 240 6.27 10.54 -0.27
CA MET A 240 5.56 10.85 -1.51
C MET A 240 6.53 10.96 -2.71
N LEU A 241 7.65 11.64 -2.54
CA LEU A 241 8.69 11.73 -3.57
C LEU A 241 9.45 10.42 -3.75
N LYS A 242 9.71 9.67 -2.67
CA LYS A 242 10.41 8.37 -2.73
C LYS A 242 9.69 7.35 -3.61
N ARG A 243 8.36 7.39 -3.65
CA ARG A 243 7.55 6.54 -4.56
C ARG A 243 7.79 6.84 -6.04
N GLN A 244 8.30 8.03 -6.36
CA GLN A 244 8.61 8.48 -7.72
C GLN A 244 10.06 8.17 -8.12
N VAL A 245 10.89 7.68 -7.19
CA VAL A 245 12.29 7.36 -7.49
C VAL A 245 12.37 6.21 -8.48
N ARG A 246 13.19 6.39 -9.52
CA ARG A 246 13.47 5.35 -10.51
C ARG A 246 14.05 4.12 -9.80
N ARG A 247 13.44 2.95 -10.03
CA ARG A 247 13.92 1.69 -9.45
C ARG A 247 15.23 1.28 -10.13
N THR A 248 16.37 1.44 -9.46
CA THR A 248 17.66 0.93 -9.94
C THR A 248 17.72 -0.59 -9.74
N ILE A 249 18.14 -1.34 -10.77
CA ILE A 249 18.13 -2.82 -10.83
C ILE A 249 19.11 -3.48 -9.82
N GLY A 250 19.88 -2.71 -9.05
CA GLY A 250 20.92 -3.21 -8.14
C GLY A 250 20.50 -3.61 -6.72
N SER A 251 19.22 -3.49 -6.33
CA SER A 251 18.79 -4.13 -5.07
C SER A 251 18.77 -5.65 -5.24
N GLN A 252 19.45 -6.40 -4.35
CA GLN A 252 19.53 -7.87 -4.33
C GLN A 252 18.16 -8.61 -4.31
N GLN A 253 17.06 -7.87 -4.23
CA GLN A 253 15.73 -8.34 -4.61
C GLN A 253 15.31 -7.57 -5.86
N ILE A 254 15.28 -8.25 -7.00
CA ILE A 254 14.59 -7.75 -8.19
C ILE A 254 13.14 -7.48 -7.75
N PRO A 255 12.67 -6.22 -7.77
CA PRO A 255 11.29 -5.95 -7.40
C PRO A 255 10.39 -6.73 -8.36
N LEU A 256 9.53 -7.58 -7.79
CA LEU A 256 8.56 -8.31 -8.59
C LEU A 256 7.67 -7.29 -9.32
N PRO A 257 7.32 -7.54 -10.60
CA PRO A 257 6.36 -6.70 -11.30
C PRO A 257 5.05 -6.65 -10.51
N ASP A 258 4.34 -5.52 -10.57
CA ASP A 258 3.03 -5.41 -9.95
C ASP A 258 2.13 -6.48 -10.55
N PRO A 259 1.63 -7.44 -9.74
CA PRO A 259 0.81 -8.51 -10.27
C PRO A 259 -0.52 -7.95 -10.77
N PRO A 260 -1.10 -8.53 -11.84
CA PRO A 260 -2.42 -8.11 -12.30
C PRO A 260 -3.46 -8.38 -11.20
N LEU A 261 -4.32 -7.40 -10.94
CA LEU A 261 -5.44 -7.58 -10.04
C LEU A 261 -6.50 -8.48 -10.71
N PRO A 262 -7.12 -9.43 -9.97
CA PRO A 262 -8.22 -10.24 -10.51
C PRO A 262 -9.37 -9.40 -11.07
N VAL A 263 -9.63 -8.24 -10.44
CA VAL A 263 -10.59 -7.24 -10.93
C VAL A 263 -9.89 -5.88 -11.00
N PRO A 264 -9.66 -5.31 -12.21
CA PRO A 264 -8.92 -4.06 -12.38
C PRO A 264 -9.52 -2.86 -11.64
N ALA A 265 -10.85 -2.81 -11.49
CA ALA A 265 -11.55 -1.75 -10.76
C ALA A 265 -11.10 -1.63 -9.29
N ASN A 266 -10.57 -2.72 -8.70
CA ASN A 266 -10.09 -2.73 -7.31
C ASN A 266 -8.74 -1.99 -7.12
N LYS A 267 -8.14 -1.44 -8.19
CA LYS A 267 -6.88 -0.67 -8.10
C LYS A 267 -7.04 0.64 -7.32
N LYS A 268 -8.20 1.29 -7.45
CA LYS A 268 -8.50 2.58 -6.81
C LYS A 268 -9.78 2.48 -5.99
N ILE A 269 -9.70 1.76 -4.88
CA ILE A 269 -10.78 1.65 -3.89
C ILE A 269 -10.42 2.40 -2.62
N LEU A 270 -11.47 2.77 -1.89
CA LEU A 270 -11.42 3.34 -0.55
C LEU A 270 -11.77 2.25 0.47
N VAL A 271 -11.01 2.21 1.57
CA VAL A 271 -11.11 1.19 2.63
C VAL A 271 -11.20 1.92 3.96
N TRP A 272 -12.18 1.54 4.79
CA TRP A 272 -12.30 2.10 6.14
C TRP A 272 -11.30 1.41 7.07
N VAL A 273 -10.52 2.17 7.83
CA VAL A 273 -9.61 1.65 8.86
C VAL A 273 -9.65 2.56 10.09
N GLY A 274 -9.98 1.99 11.25
CA GLY A 274 -10.18 2.77 12.47
C GLY A 274 -11.45 3.60 12.35
N ASP A 275 -11.30 4.89 12.13
CA ASP A 275 -12.34 5.91 12.02
C ASP A 275 -12.27 6.71 10.70
N GLU A 276 -11.42 6.30 9.76
CA GLU A 276 -11.15 7.02 8.52
C GLU A 276 -11.37 6.15 7.28
N LEU A 277 -11.74 6.81 6.17
CA LEU A 277 -11.83 6.20 4.85
C LEU A 277 -10.57 6.55 4.04
N LEU A 278 -9.77 5.54 3.69
CA LEU A 278 -8.42 5.71 3.13
C LEU A 278 -8.27 5.04 1.76
N PRO A 279 -7.43 5.58 0.85
CA PRO A 279 -7.06 4.86 -0.38
C PRO A 279 -6.41 3.50 -0.08
N ARG A 280 -6.64 2.51 -0.97
CA ARG A 280 -6.11 1.12 -0.87
C ARG A 280 -4.68 1.02 -0.33
N ASP A 281 -3.74 1.80 -0.87
CA ASP A 281 -2.31 1.71 -0.52
C ASP A 281 -1.94 2.41 0.80
N SER A 282 -2.86 3.21 1.34
CA SER A 282 -2.74 3.91 2.63
C SER A 282 -3.50 3.21 3.75
N ALA A 283 -4.47 2.36 3.43
CA ALA A 283 -5.26 1.59 4.39
C ALA A 283 -4.41 0.56 5.13
N LYS A 284 -3.90 0.93 6.31
CA LYS A 284 -2.96 0.13 7.10
C LYS A 284 -3.30 0.22 8.58
N VAL A 285 -3.04 -0.87 9.30
CA VAL A 285 -3.03 -0.87 10.77
C VAL A 285 -1.60 -0.71 11.29
N SER A 286 -1.49 -0.22 12.52
CA SER A 286 -0.21 -0.16 13.22
C SER A 286 0.43 -1.56 13.34
N VAL A 287 1.75 -1.64 13.26
CA VAL A 287 2.49 -2.88 13.60
C VAL A 287 2.27 -3.30 15.07
N PHE A 288 1.83 -2.37 15.91
CA PHE A 288 1.42 -2.64 17.28
C PHE A 288 -0.05 -3.08 17.41
N ASP A 289 -0.82 -3.16 16.33
CA ASP A 289 -2.17 -3.74 16.37
C ASP A 289 -2.12 -5.24 16.68
N SER A 290 -3.10 -5.69 17.46
CA SER A 290 -3.15 -7.07 17.96
C SER A 290 -3.38 -8.09 16.85
N VAL A 291 -4.00 -7.68 15.74
CA VAL A 291 -4.12 -8.53 14.55
C VAL A 291 -2.74 -8.84 13.95
N VAL A 292 -1.79 -7.89 14.00
CA VAL A 292 -0.44 -8.07 13.45
C VAL A 292 0.43 -8.90 14.39
N GLN A 293 0.33 -8.66 15.71
CA GLN A 293 1.15 -9.35 16.69
C GLN A 293 0.73 -10.81 16.95
N GLY A 294 -0.57 -11.13 16.80
CA GLY A 294 -1.07 -12.45 17.17
C GLY A 294 -2.41 -12.86 16.57
N GLY A 295 -2.88 -12.20 15.51
CA GLY A 295 -4.15 -12.56 14.85
C GLY A 295 -5.41 -12.31 15.70
N ASP A 296 -5.31 -11.48 16.74
CA ASP A 296 -6.37 -11.18 17.72
C ASP A 296 -7.42 -10.20 17.15
N ALA A 297 -8.28 -10.76 16.29
CA ALA A 297 -9.38 -10.08 15.62
C ALA A 297 -10.51 -11.07 15.29
N VAL A 298 -11.72 -10.53 15.18
CA VAL A 298 -12.91 -11.21 14.65
C VAL A 298 -13.27 -10.59 13.30
N TRP A 299 -13.95 -11.33 12.43
CA TRP A 299 -14.33 -10.82 11.12
C TRP A 299 -15.67 -11.35 10.63
N GLU A 300 -16.18 -10.80 9.54
CA GLU A 300 -17.36 -11.24 8.81
C GLU A 300 -17.17 -11.07 7.31
N GLY A 301 -17.81 -11.94 6.53
CA GLY A 301 -17.88 -11.84 5.08
C GLY A 301 -19.30 -11.48 4.67
N LEU A 302 -19.49 -10.27 4.15
CA LEU A 302 -20.78 -9.74 3.69
C LEU A 302 -20.84 -9.74 2.16
N ARG A 303 -22.06 -9.83 1.61
CA ARG A 303 -22.26 -9.73 0.17
C ARG A 303 -23.38 -8.77 -0.18
N ILE A 304 -23.16 -8.06 -1.27
CA ILE A 304 -24.06 -7.02 -1.76
C ILE A 304 -24.76 -7.56 -3.00
N TYR A 305 -26.09 -7.53 -2.98
CA TYR A 305 -26.96 -7.87 -4.09
C TYR A 305 -28.01 -6.78 -4.26
N ASP A 306 -28.14 -6.24 -5.48
CA ASP A 306 -29.22 -5.30 -5.85
C ASP A 306 -29.47 -4.20 -4.80
N GLY A 307 -28.40 -3.50 -4.42
CA GLY A 307 -28.40 -2.39 -3.47
C GLY A 307 -28.62 -2.78 -2.01
N LYS A 308 -28.56 -4.07 -1.66
CA LYS A 308 -28.81 -4.58 -0.30
C LYS A 308 -27.62 -5.38 0.21
N VAL A 309 -27.34 -5.26 1.50
CA VAL A 309 -26.38 -6.13 2.20
C VAL A 309 -27.14 -7.34 2.72
N PHE A 310 -26.89 -8.52 2.14
CA PHE A 310 -27.61 -9.74 2.49
C PHE A 310 -27.26 -10.20 3.91
N LYS A 311 -28.28 -10.50 4.71
CA LYS A 311 -28.16 -11.01 6.09
C LYS A 311 -27.28 -10.16 7.02
N LEU A 312 -27.26 -8.84 6.82
CA LEU A 312 -26.38 -7.92 7.55
C LEU A 312 -26.56 -8.04 9.07
N ASP A 313 -27.79 -8.06 9.57
CA ASP A 313 -28.02 -8.05 11.01
C ASP A 313 -27.57 -9.35 11.67
N GLU A 314 -27.74 -10.50 11.01
CA GLU A 314 -27.25 -11.81 11.46
C GLU A 314 -25.71 -11.89 11.43
N HIS A 315 -25.08 -11.31 10.42
CA HIS A 315 -23.61 -11.20 10.39
C HIS A 315 -23.10 -10.34 11.54
N LEU A 316 -23.76 -9.23 11.85
CA LEU A 316 -23.38 -8.39 12.98
C LEU A 316 -23.60 -9.11 14.31
N ASP A 317 -24.70 -9.85 14.50
CA ASP A 317 -24.91 -10.68 15.70
C ASP A 317 -23.71 -11.60 15.95
N ARG A 318 -23.27 -12.35 14.94
CA ARG A 318 -22.12 -13.25 15.05
C ARG A 318 -20.79 -12.53 15.30
N LEU A 319 -20.59 -11.35 14.71
CA LEU A 319 -19.42 -10.51 14.99
C LEU A 319 -19.38 -10.12 16.47
N PHE A 320 -20.51 -9.67 17.02
CA PHE A 320 -20.63 -9.28 18.43
C PHE A 320 -20.47 -10.49 19.38
N ASP A 321 -21.04 -11.64 19.04
CA ASP A 321 -20.87 -12.88 19.81
C ASP A 321 -19.41 -13.34 19.82
N SER A 322 -18.74 -13.28 18.67
CA SER A 322 -17.31 -13.61 18.56
C SER A 322 -16.45 -12.65 19.38
N ALA A 323 -16.71 -11.34 19.29
CA ALA A 323 -16.00 -10.32 20.07
C ALA A 323 -16.22 -10.52 21.58
N LYS A 324 -17.44 -10.87 22.00
CA LYS A 324 -17.79 -11.20 23.38
C LYS A 324 -17.06 -12.44 23.87
N ALA A 325 -17.04 -13.51 23.07
CA ALA A 325 -16.32 -14.75 23.39
C ALA A 325 -14.80 -14.50 23.58
N MET A 326 -14.23 -13.59 22.78
CA MET A 326 -12.85 -13.15 22.92
C MET A 326 -12.63 -12.05 23.97
N ALA A 327 -13.65 -11.71 24.77
CA ALA A 327 -13.61 -10.70 25.82
C ALA A 327 -13.11 -9.32 25.33
N PHE A 328 -13.54 -8.88 24.15
CA PHE A 328 -13.26 -7.54 23.65
C PHE A 328 -13.94 -6.51 24.56
N ARG A 329 -13.28 -5.37 24.76
CA ARG A 329 -13.80 -4.21 25.50
C ARG A 329 -13.91 -3.02 24.55
N ASN A 330 -14.81 -2.09 24.85
CA ASN A 330 -15.04 -0.90 24.03
C ASN A 330 -15.33 -1.26 22.57
N VAL A 331 -16.15 -2.30 22.36
CA VAL A 331 -16.62 -2.69 21.03
C VAL A 331 -17.53 -1.56 20.50
N PRO A 332 -17.33 -1.06 19.27
CA PRO A 332 -18.19 -0.03 18.69
C PRO A 332 -19.65 -0.46 18.60
N THR A 333 -20.57 0.50 18.60
CA THR A 333 -22.01 0.20 18.51
C THR A 333 -22.36 -0.39 17.14
N ARG A 334 -23.44 -1.19 17.10
CA ARG A 334 -23.99 -1.75 15.85
C ARG A 334 -24.21 -0.67 14.79
N ASP A 335 -24.82 0.45 15.17
CA ASP A 335 -25.15 1.54 14.25
C ASP A 335 -23.92 2.20 13.66
N TRP A 336 -22.87 2.40 14.48
CA TRP A 336 -21.61 2.96 14.00
C TRP A 336 -20.92 2.02 12.99
N ILE A 337 -20.93 0.70 13.25
CA ILE A 337 -20.39 -0.29 12.31
C ILE A 337 -21.20 -0.29 11.00
N LYS A 338 -22.53 -0.22 11.08
CA LYS A 338 -23.42 -0.13 9.90
C LYS A 338 -23.14 1.13 9.08
N ASP A 339 -22.98 2.27 9.74
CA ASP A 339 -22.63 3.54 9.08
C ASP A 339 -21.28 3.46 8.35
N ALA A 340 -20.25 2.90 8.98
CA ALA A 340 -18.94 2.69 8.34
C ALA A 340 -19.04 1.76 7.12
N ILE A 341 -19.83 0.68 7.20
CA ILE A 341 -20.12 -0.22 6.08
C ILE A 341 -20.75 0.55 4.92
N PHE A 342 -21.82 1.31 5.18
CA PHE A 342 -22.54 2.03 4.14
C PHE A 342 -21.70 3.14 3.51
N LYS A 343 -21.00 3.95 4.32
CA LYS A 343 -20.08 4.99 3.81
C LYS A 343 -19.02 4.39 2.89
N THR A 344 -18.45 3.24 3.26
CA THR A 344 -17.44 2.55 2.43
C THR A 344 -18.04 2.07 1.12
N LEU A 345 -19.22 1.44 1.14
CA LEU A 345 -19.88 0.95 -0.08
C LEU A 345 -20.28 2.10 -1.01
N ILE A 346 -20.90 3.15 -0.47
CA ILE A 346 -21.35 4.34 -1.22
C ILE A 346 -20.17 5.06 -1.85
N ALA A 347 -19.09 5.29 -1.11
CA ALA A 347 -17.90 5.98 -1.62
C ALA A 347 -17.20 5.23 -2.76
N ASN A 348 -17.38 3.91 -2.85
CA ASN A 348 -16.87 3.08 -3.95
C ASN A 348 -17.91 2.77 -5.04
N GLY A 349 -19.15 3.26 -4.92
CA GLY A 349 -20.24 2.93 -5.85
C GLY A 349 -20.64 1.44 -5.85
N MET A 350 -20.36 0.71 -4.77
CA MET A 350 -20.55 -0.74 -4.68
C MET A 350 -21.97 -1.07 -4.22
N PHE A 351 -22.90 -1.07 -5.18
CA PHE A 351 -24.30 -1.41 -4.95
C PHE A 351 -24.69 -2.82 -5.42
N ASP A 352 -23.79 -3.56 -6.07
CA ASP A 352 -24.02 -4.95 -6.50
C ASP A 352 -22.67 -5.65 -6.70
N ASN A 353 -22.66 -6.99 -6.81
CA ASN A 353 -21.45 -7.78 -7.16
C ASN A 353 -20.18 -7.43 -6.36
N ALA A 354 -20.38 -7.06 -5.10
CA ALA A 354 -19.31 -6.71 -4.18
C ALA A 354 -19.30 -7.66 -2.98
N HIS A 355 -18.09 -7.95 -2.51
CA HIS A 355 -17.86 -8.64 -1.25
C HIS A 355 -17.17 -7.70 -0.28
N LEU A 356 -17.63 -7.70 0.96
CA LEU A 356 -17.06 -6.89 2.02
C LEU A 356 -16.54 -7.81 3.13
N ARG A 357 -15.23 -7.73 3.37
CA ARG A 357 -14.59 -8.33 4.54
C ARG A 357 -14.58 -7.30 5.66
N LEU A 358 -15.42 -7.52 6.66
CA LEU A 358 -15.52 -6.70 7.86
C LEU A 358 -14.60 -7.30 8.92
N THR A 359 -13.66 -6.56 9.47
CA THR A 359 -12.77 -7.06 10.54
C THR A 359 -12.80 -6.10 11.71
N LEU A 360 -12.92 -6.63 12.92
CA LEU A 360 -12.77 -5.89 14.16
C LEU A 360 -11.58 -6.45 14.92
N THR A 361 -10.51 -5.66 15.04
CA THR A 361 -9.34 -6.02 15.85
C THR A 361 -9.56 -5.58 17.30
N ARG A 362 -8.89 -6.24 18.26
CA ARG A 362 -8.82 -5.72 19.63
C ARG A 362 -8.09 -4.37 19.72
N GLY A 363 -7.42 -3.96 18.64
CA GLY A 363 -6.79 -2.67 18.47
C GLY A 363 -5.29 -2.64 18.73
N LYS A 364 -4.77 -1.41 18.64
CA LYS A 364 -3.38 -1.06 18.94
C LYS A 364 -3.04 -1.37 20.40
N LYS A 365 -1.85 -1.91 20.62
CA LYS A 365 -1.26 -2.09 21.96
C LYS A 365 -0.35 -0.93 22.32
N VAL A 366 -0.28 -0.59 23.61
CA VAL A 366 0.71 0.37 24.14
C VAL A 366 2.15 -0.15 24.08
N THR A 367 2.32 -1.47 24.07
CA THR A 367 3.61 -2.16 23.93
C THR A 367 3.41 -3.54 23.32
N SER A 368 4.50 -4.13 22.81
CA SER A 368 4.48 -5.51 22.32
C SER A 368 4.24 -6.49 23.46
N GLY A 369 3.39 -7.50 23.24
CA GLY A 369 3.16 -8.56 24.23
C GLY A 369 1.85 -9.32 24.02
N MET A 370 1.74 -10.51 24.63
CA MET A 370 0.58 -11.39 24.45
C MET A 370 -0.67 -10.91 25.21
N SER A 371 -0.50 -10.22 26.34
CA SER A 371 -1.65 -9.82 27.18
C SER A 371 -2.59 -8.85 26.46
N PRO A 372 -3.92 -9.06 26.51
CA PRO A 372 -4.89 -8.10 26.01
C PRO A 372 -5.02 -6.86 26.92
N ALA A 373 -4.38 -6.85 28.10
CA ALA A 373 -4.34 -5.67 28.97
C ALA A 373 -3.60 -4.48 28.34
N PHE A 374 -2.79 -4.71 27.31
CA PHE A 374 -2.10 -3.64 26.58
C PHE A 374 -2.97 -2.93 25.53
N ASN A 375 -4.18 -3.44 25.27
CA ASN A 375 -5.15 -2.86 24.32
C ASN A 375 -5.93 -1.70 24.95
N LEU A 376 -5.27 -0.56 25.11
CA LEU A 376 -5.84 0.60 25.78
C LEU A 376 -6.41 1.66 24.82
N TYR A 377 -6.19 1.52 23.51
CA TYR A 377 -6.66 2.47 22.49
C TYR A 377 -8.06 2.16 21.93
N GLY A 378 -8.70 1.06 22.37
CA GLY A 378 -9.98 0.61 21.82
C GLY A 378 -9.84 -0.27 20.57
N CYS A 379 -10.95 -0.85 20.11
CA CYS A 379 -10.98 -1.72 18.93
C CYS A 379 -10.77 -0.92 17.63
N ALA A 380 -10.18 -1.53 16.61
CA ALA A 380 -10.09 -0.93 15.27
C ALA A 380 -10.98 -1.69 14.28
N LEU A 381 -11.90 -0.97 13.63
CA LEU A 381 -12.75 -1.52 12.57
C LEU A 381 -12.04 -1.40 11.21
N ILE A 382 -12.12 -2.45 10.40
CA ILE A 382 -11.66 -2.46 9.02
C ILE A 382 -12.83 -2.89 8.13
N VAL A 383 -13.18 -2.05 7.16
CA VAL A 383 -14.19 -2.35 6.14
C VAL A 383 -13.51 -2.42 4.79
N LEU A 384 -13.21 -3.64 4.33
CA LEU A 384 -12.59 -3.89 3.03
C LEU A 384 -13.64 -4.42 2.05
N ALA A 385 -14.19 -3.54 1.22
CA ALA A 385 -15.08 -3.89 0.13
C ALA A 385 -14.32 -3.97 -1.21
N GLU A 386 -14.57 -5.02 -1.99
CA GLU A 386 -14.00 -5.23 -3.31
C GLU A 386 -15.10 -5.64 -4.30
N TRP A 387 -14.97 -5.20 -5.55
CA TRP A 387 -15.70 -5.81 -6.67
C TRP A 387 -15.26 -7.25 -6.78
N LYS A 388 -16.20 -8.19 -6.61
CA LYS A 388 -15.86 -9.60 -6.45
C LYS A 388 -17.01 -10.50 -6.91
N PRO A 389 -16.92 -11.05 -8.14
CA PRO A 389 -17.86 -12.06 -8.59
C PRO A 389 -17.73 -13.35 -7.74
N PRO A 390 -18.67 -14.30 -7.85
CA PRO A 390 -18.52 -15.63 -7.24
C PRO A 390 -17.15 -16.23 -7.56
N VAL A 391 -16.49 -16.78 -6.54
CA VAL A 391 -15.09 -17.27 -6.68
C VAL A 391 -14.97 -18.69 -7.20
N TYR A 392 -16.07 -19.45 -7.21
CA TYR A 392 -16.11 -20.82 -7.72
C TYR A 392 -17.03 -20.91 -8.94
N ASP A 393 -16.81 -21.95 -9.75
CA ASP A 393 -17.65 -22.25 -10.91
C ASP A 393 -18.96 -22.91 -10.45
N ASN A 394 -19.99 -22.09 -10.27
CA ASN A 394 -21.33 -22.56 -9.91
C ASN A 394 -22.08 -23.20 -11.10
N SER A 395 -21.53 -23.12 -12.32
CA SER A 395 -22.16 -23.61 -13.55
C SER A 395 -21.68 -25.00 -13.97
N HIS A 396 -20.43 -25.36 -13.66
CA HIS A 396 -19.85 -26.67 -13.96
C HIS A 396 -19.41 -27.44 -12.72
N GLY A 397 -19.32 -26.78 -11.56
CA GLY A 397 -18.89 -27.37 -10.30
C GLY A 397 -17.36 -27.42 -10.14
N ILE A 398 -16.94 -27.83 -8.95
CA ILE A 398 -15.53 -27.86 -8.53
C ILE A 398 -15.06 -29.26 -8.15
N LYS A 399 -13.75 -29.43 -8.05
CA LYS A 399 -13.08 -30.63 -7.54
C LYS A 399 -12.53 -30.36 -6.15
N LEU A 400 -12.69 -31.34 -5.27
CA LEU A 400 -12.17 -31.30 -3.92
C LEU A 400 -11.11 -32.39 -3.70
N ILE A 401 -10.17 -32.07 -2.81
CA ILE A 401 -9.25 -33.05 -2.21
C ILE A 401 -9.44 -33.07 -0.70
N THR A 402 -9.25 -34.21 -0.06
CA THR A 402 -9.21 -34.31 1.40
C THR A 402 -7.85 -33.85 1.90
N ALA A 403 -7.84 -32.84 2.76
CA ALA A 403 -6.64 -32.37 3.43
C ALA A 403 -6.20 -33.32 4.56
N THR A 404 -4.89 -33.43 4.73
CA THR A 404 -4.27 -34.04 5.91
C THR A 404 -4.40 -33.12 7.12
N THR A 405 -4.40 -31.80 6.91
CA THR A 405 -4.68 -30.81 7.96
C THR A 405 -6.09 -31.01 8.55
N ARG A 406 -6.16 -31.29 9.86
CA ARG A 406 -7.42 -31.46 10.60
C ARG A 406 -7.99 -30.12 11.02
N ARG A 407 -9.32 -30.06 11.14
CA ARG A 407 -10.02 -28.85 11.56
C ARG A 407 -9.84 -28.61 13.06
N ASN A 408 -9.80 -27.34 13.45
CA ASN A 408 -9.64 -26.94 14.84
C ASN A 408 -10.76 -27.51 15.73
N SER A 409 -10.38 -28.04 16.88
CA SER A 409 -11.31 -28.44 17.93
C SER A 409 -11.72 -27.24 18.77
N PRO A 410 -12.94 -27.24 19.34
CA PRO A 410 -13.32 -26.31 20.42
C PRO A 410 -12.34 -26.28 21.60
N ASN A 411 -11.57 -27.35 21.81
CA ASN A 411 -10.52 -27.42 22.84
C ASN A 411 -9.25 -26.61 22.51
N SER A 412 -9.11 -26.12 21.28
CA SER A 412 -7.95 -25.34 20.84
C SER A 412 -8.39 -23.94 20.45
N ILE A 413 -9.14 -23.81 19.36
CA ILE A 413 -9.72 -22.55 18.93
C ILE A 413 -11.07 -22.87 18.28
N ASP A 414 -12.15 -22.52 18.98
CA ASP A 414 -13.50 -22.89 18.58
C ASP A 414 -13.90 -22.14 17.29
N SER A 415 -14.25 -22.89 16.25
CA SER A 415 -14.72 -22.38 14.97
C SER A 415 -16.03 -21.57 15.07
N LYS A 416 -16.75 -21.64 16.20
CA LYS A 416 -17.90 -20.76 16.47
C LYS A 416 -17.49 -19.30 16.67
N ILE A 417 -16.25 -19.04 17.05
CA ILE A 417 -15.66 -17.70 17.03
C ILE A 417 -15.17 -17.44 15.60
N HIS A 418 -15.76 -16.47 14.92
CA HIS A 418 -15.32 -16.14 13.56
C HIS A 418 -14.07 -15.24 13.60
N HIS A 419 -12.92 -15.86 13.87
CA HIS A 419 -11.64 -15.21 14.17
C HIS A 419 -10.69 -15.11 12.95
N ASN A 420 -9.67 -14.26 13.03
CA ASN A 420 -8.67 -14.07 11.96
C ASN A 420 -7.53 -15.12 11.92
N ASN A 421 -7.46 -16.04 12.89
CA ASN A 421 -6.45 -17.10 12.94
C ASN A 421 -6.71 -18.24 11.92
N LEU A 422 -6.58 -17.92 10.63
CA LEU A 422 -6.93 -18.79 9.51
C LEU A 422 -5.76 -19.65 8.99
N ILE A 423 -4.62 -19.72 9.70
CA ILE A 423 -3.47 -20.51 9.24
C ILE A 423 -3.81 -22.00 9.04
N ASN A 424 -4.66 -22.57 9.91
CA ASN A 424 -5.20 -23.93 9.77
C ASN A 424 -5.90 -24.14 8.41
N ASN A 425 -6.79 -23.21 8.05
CA ASN A 425 -7.52 -23.21 6.79
C ASN A 425 -6.58 -22.98 5.59
N ILE A 426 -5.61 -22.07 5.71
CA ILE A 426 -4.63 -21.77 4.65
C ILE A 426 -3.76 -22.98 4.35
N LEU A 427 -3.33 -23.74 5.36
CA LEU A 427 -2.56 -24.98 5.16
C LEU A 427 -3.35 -26.01 4.37
N ALA A 428 -4.63 -26.23 4.71
CA ALA A 428 -5.50 -27.10 3.90
C ALA A 428 -5.68 -26.57 2.47
N LYS A 429 -5.79 -25.25 2.28
CA LYS A 429 -5.85 -24.66 0.93
C LYS A 429 -4.56 -24.85 0.13
N ILE A 430 -3.39 -24.83 0.78
CA ILE A 430 -2.11 -25.14 0.14
C ILE A 430 -2.11 -26.59 -0.36
N GLU A 431 -2.57 -27.54 0.46
CA GLU A 431 -2.73 -28.95 0.02
C GLU A 431 -3.66 -29.06 -1.20
N GLY A 432 -4.80 -28.36 -1.17
CA GLY A 432 -5.72 -28.25 -2.32
C GLY A 432 -5.05 -27.76 -3.59
N ASN A 433 -4.32 -26.65 -3.51
CA ASN A 433 -3.63 -26.05 -4.65
C ASN A 433 -2.55 -26.99 -5.23
N LEU A 434 -1.78 -27.67 -4.37
CA LEU A 434 -0.74 -28.62 -4.79
C LEU A 434 -1.35 -29.86 -5.46
N ALA A 435 -2.54 -30.27 -5.04
CA ALA A 435 -3.33 -31.33 -5.67
C ALA A 435 -4.12 -30.86 -6.90
N GLN A 436 -4.00 -29.59 -7.31
CA GLN A 436 -4.76 -28.98 -8.41
C GLN A 436 -6.29 -29.08 -8.22
N ALA A 437 -6.76 -29.01 -6.97
CA ALA A 437 -8.17 -28.94 -6.60
C ALA A 437 -8.55 -27.51 -6.20
N GLU A 438 -9.81 -27.11 -6.46
CA GLU A 438 -10.27 -25.76 -6.17
C GLU A 438 -10.51 -25.51 -4.66
N ASP A 439 -10.76 -26.54 -3.87
CA ASP A 439 -10.88 -26.44 -2.41
C ASP A 439 -10.55 -27.78 -1.73
N ALA A 440 -10.37 -27.78 -0.42
CA ALA A 440 -9.97 -28.96 0.34
C ALA A 440 -10.94 -29.28 1.48
N ILE A 441 -11.40 -30.53 1.56
CA ILE A 441 -12.23 -31.06 2.65
C ILE A 441 -11.34 -31.25 3.89
N MET A 442 -11.80 -30.73 5.02
CA MET A 442 -11.14 -30.88 6.32
C MET A 442 -11.94 -31.82 7.21
N LEU A 443 -11.26 -32.76 7.85
CA LEU A 443 -11.85 -33.71 8.80
C LEU A 443 -11.71 -33.21 10.24
N ASP A 444 -12.65 -33.61 11.10
CA ASP A 444 -12.55 -33.47 12.55
C ASP A 444 -11.49 -34.41 13.15
N LYS A 445 -11.25 -34.29 14.46
CA LYS A 445 -10.26 -35.11 15.18
C LYS A 445 -10.57 -36.61 15.17
N ASP A 446 -11.82 -37.00 14.94
CA ASP A 446 -12.29 -38.39 14.95
C ASP A 446 -12.41 -38.95 13.52
N GLY A 447 -12.07 -38.16 12.49
CA GLY A 447 -12.07 -38.58 11.09
C GLY A 447 -13.38 -38.37 10.33
N PHE A 448 -14.36 -37.66 10.90
CA PHE A 448 -15.59 -37.28 10.18
C PHE A 448 -15.40 -35.97 9.42
N VAL A 449 -16.15 -35.77 8.34
CA VAL A 449 -16.10 -34.53 7.57
C VAL A 449 -16.63 -33.38 8.41
N SER A 450 -15.89 -32.26 8.45
CA SER A 450 -16.27 -31.05 9.18
C SER A 450 -16.79 -29.97 8.23
N GLU A 451 -15.91 -29.44 7.39
CA GLU A 451 -16.17 -28.41 6.38
C GLU A 451 -15.04 -28.43 5.35
N THR A 452 -15.04 -27.54 4.35
CA THR A 452 -13.85 -27.28 3.56
C THR A 452 -12.99 -26.19 4.21
N ASN A 453 -11.81 -25.89 3.64
CA ASN A 453 -10.99 -24.79 4.13
C ASN A 453 -11.68 -23.41 4.12
N ALA A 454 -12.77 -23.23 3.35
CA ALA A 454 -13.44 -21.93 3.24
C ALA A 454 -14.98 -21.97 3.32
N THR A 455 -15.62 -23.14 3.27
CA THR A 455 -17.07 -23.27 3.12
C THR A 455 -17.63 -24.49 3.86
N ASN A 456 -18.89 -24.42 4.29
CA ASN A 456 -19.60 -25.60 4.80
C ASN A 456 -19.93 -26.56 3.63
N ILE A 457 -20.22 -27.83 3.94
CA ILE A 457 -20.44 -28.87 2.92
C ILE A 457 -21.74 -29.65 3.17
N PHE A 458 -22.40 -30.05 2.09
CA PHE A 458 -23.64 -30.81 2.08
C PHE A 458 -23.55 -31.95 1.07
N MET A 459 -24.29 -33.04 1.32
CA MET A 459 -24.47 -34.13 0.37
C MET A 459 -25.94 -34.50 0.21
N VAL A 460 -26.28 -35.09 -0.92
CA VAL A 460 -27.56 -35.75 -1.17
C VAL A 460 -27.33 -37.26 -1.23
N LYS A 461 -28.17 -38.01 -0.52
CA LYS A 461 -28.25 -39.46 -0.67
C LYS A 461 -29.69 -39.93 -0.66
N LYS A 462 -30.11 -40.61 -1.73
CA LYS A 462 -31.47 -41.15 -1.91
C LYS A 462 -32.54 -40.08 -1.64
N GLY A 463 -32.34 -38.88 -2.20
CA GLY A 463 -33.25 -37.74 -2.06
C GLY A 463 -33.22 -37.02 -0.69
N THR A 464 -32.36 -37.44 0.23
CA THR A 464 -32.20 -36.79 1.55
C THR A 464 -30.96 -35.90 1.55
N VAL A 465 -31.09 -34.68 2.07
CA VAL A 465 -29.99 -33.73 2.23
C VAL A 465 -29.35 -33.91 3.60
N LEU A 466 -28.01 -33.99 3.63
CA LEU A 466 -27.24 -34.17 4.85
C LEU A 466 -26.10 -33.16 4.94
N THR A 467 -25.80 -32.71 6.15
CA THR A 467 -24.64 -31.86 6.45
C THR A 467 -24.00 -32.25 7.79
N PRO A 468 -22.68 -32.09 7.97
CA PRO A 468 -22.03 -32.30 9.25
C PRO A 468 -22.60 -31.45 10.38
N HIS A 469 -22.53 -31.95 11.62
CA HIS A 469 -22.77 -31.12 12.82
C HIS A 469 -21.80 -29.94 12.89
N ALA A 470 -22.26 -28.81 13.42
CA ALA A 470 -21.44 -27.63 13.69
C ALA A 470 -20.49 -27.76 14.92
N ASP A 471 -19.92 -28.95 15.11
CA ASP A 471 -19.01 -29.27 16.22
C ASP A 471 -17.59 -28.76 15.95
N TYR A 472 -17.10 -28.94 14.71
CA TYR A 472 -15.75 -28.58 14.27
C TYR A 472 -15.73 -27.53 13.15
N CYS A 473 -16.90 -27.05 12.70
CA CYS A 473 -17.01 -26.06 11.64
C CYS A 473 -17.66 -24.76 12.13
N LEU A 474 -17.52 -23.70 11.32
CA LEU A 474 -18.24 -22.46 11.59
C LEU A 474 -19.74 -22.72 11.33
N PRO A 475 -20.67 -22.35 12.25
CA PRO A 475 -22.09 -22.31 11.97
C PRO A 475 -22.37 -21.16 10.98
N GLY A 476 -22.17 -21.43 9.68
CA GLY A 476 -22.27 -20.44 8.62
C GLY A 476 -23.68 -19.86 8.49
N ILE A 477 -23.80 -18.55 8.30
CA ILE A 477 -25.09 -17.89 8.03
C ILE A 477 -25.67 -18.40 6.69
N THR A 478 -24.82 -18.62 5.69
CA THR A 478 -25.23 -19.22 4.41
C THR A 478 -25.66 -20.67 4.60
N ARG A 479 -24.97 -21.46 5.44
CA ARG A 479 -25.39 -22.81 5.81
C ARG A 479 -26.78 -22.81 6.44
N ALA A 480 -27.02 -21.96 7.45
CA ALA A 480 -28.34 -21.84 8.07
C ALA A 480 -29.41 -21.45 7.04
N THR A 481 -29.11 -20.47 6.18
CA THR A 481 -30.02 -20.06 5.09
C THR A 481 -30.33 -21.21 4.13
N VAL A 482 -29.32 -22.01 3.77
CA VAL A 482 -29.51 -23.18 2.89
C VAL A 482 -30.31 -24.28 3.59
N MET A 483 -30.11 -24.51 4.88
CA MET A 483 -30.92 -25.46 5.66
C MET A 483 -32.40 -25.06 5.65
N ASP A 484 -32.70 -23.78 5.85
CA ASP A 484 -34.07 -23.26 5.77
C ASP A 484 -34.66 -23.44 4.37
N LEU A 485 -33.87 -23.18 3.32
CA LEU A 485 -34.29 -23.39 1.94
C LEU A 485 -34.56 -24.86 1.62
N VAL A 486 -33.72 -25.79 2.07
CA VAL A 486 -33.89 -27.23 1.88
C VAL A 486 -35.24 -27.68 2.45
N VAL A 487 -35.57 -27.24 3.67
CA VAL A 487 -36.86 -27.55 4.30
C VAL A 487 -38.02 -26.90 3.54
N LYS A 488 -37.87 -25.64 3.10
CA LYS A 488 -38.89 -24.92 2.32
C LYS A 488 -39.17 -25.56 0.95
N GLU A 489 -38.15 -26.13 0.33
CA GLU A 489 -38.26 -26.88 -0.93
C GLU A 489 -38.76 -28.32 -0.72
N ASN A 490 -39.20 -28.67 0.50
CA ASN A 490 -39.76 -29.97 0.91
C ASN A 490 -38.78 -31.15 0.83
N PHE A 491 -37.48 -30.90 0.97
CA PHE A 491 -36.49 -31.95 1.14
C PHE A 491 -36.29 -32.31 2.62
N VAL A 492 -35.98 -33.58 2.88
CA VAL A 492 -35.60 -34.04 4.22
C VAL A 492 -34.17 -33.59 4.51
N LEU A 493 -33.97 -32.91 5.64
CA LEU A 493 -32.67 -32.44 6.09
C LEU A 493 -32.22 -33.19 7.35
N HIS A 494 -31.00 -33.71 7.33
CA HIS A 494 -30.35 -34.31 8.50
C HIS A 494 -28.99 -33.69 8.79
N GLU A 495 -28.85 -33.15 10.00
CA GLU A 495 -27.55 -32.80 10.55
C GLU A 495 -27.01 -33.98 11.35
N ARG A 496 -25.86 -34.54 10.95
CA ARG A 496 -25.23 -35.68 11.63
C ARG A 496 -23.74 -35.76 11.38
N ARG A 497 -23.03 -36.67 12.07
CA ARG A 497 -21.68 -37.06 11.67
C ARG A 497 -21.72 -37.84 10.36
N ILE A 498 -20.85 -37.47 9.41
CA ILE A 498 -20.78 -38.06 8.07
C ILE A 498 -19.32 -38.42 7.79
N SER A 499 -19.08 -39.70 7.46
CA SER A 499 -17.74 -40.17 7.12
C SER A 499 -17.32 -39.72 5.71
N LEU A 500 -16.01 -39.67 5.45
CA LEU A 500 -15.52 -39.33 4.13
C LEU A 500 -16.00 -40.31 3.04
N SER A 501 -16.08 -41.61 3.37
CA SER A 501 -16.59 -42.64 2.46
C SER A 501 -18.05 -42.41 2.04
N GLU A 502 -18.87 -41.81 2.91
CA GLU A 502 -20.25 -41.45 2.55
C GLU A 502 -20.29 -40.29 1.55
N PHE A 503 -19.40 -39.31 1.70
CA PHE A 503 -19.26 -38.23 0.70
C PHE A 503 -18.77 -38.76 -0.64
N HIS A 504 -17.82 -39.69 -0.66
CA HIS A 504 -17.38 -40.35 -1.90
C HIS A 504 -18.51 -41.11 -2.61
N ALA A 505 -19.48 -41.63 -1.85
CA ALA A 505 -20.61 -42.39 -2.37
C ALA A 505 -21.90 -41.55 -2.49
N ALA A 506 -21.83 -40.23 -2.35
CA ALA A 506 -22.99 -39.34 -2.44
C ALA A 506 -23.57 -39.29 -3.87
N ASP A 507 -24.87 -39.01 -3.96
CA ASP A 507 -25.53 -38.82 -5.26
C ASP A 507 -25.29 -37.39 -5.78
N GLU A 508 -25.22 -36.41 -4.88
CA GLU A 508 -24.82 -35.03 -5.17
C GLU A 508 -24.03 -34.46 -3.99
N VAL A 509 -23.13 -33.50 -4.22
CA VAL A 509 -22.43 -32.76 -3.18
C VAL A 509 -22.37 -31.29 -3.57
N TRP A 510 -22.50 -30.38 -2.61
CA TRP A 510 -22.19 -28.97 -2.79
C TRP A 510 -21.51 -28.37 -1.57
N THR A 511 -20.79 -27.28 -1.77
CA THR A 511 -20.29 -26.43 -0.69
C THR A 511 -21.06 -25.12 -0.63
N THR A 512 -21.06 -24.48 0.53
CA THR A 512 -21.76 -23.21 0.73
C THR A 512 -21.03 -22.23 1.64
N GLY A 513 -21.09 -20.96 1.25
CA GLY A 513 -20.57 -19.82 2.00
C GLY A 513 -20.80 -18.51 1.25
N THR A 514 -20.65 -17.36 1.91
CA THR A 514 -20.97 -16.04 1.32
C THR A 514 -20.30 -15.78 -0.05
N MET A 515 -19.07 -16.27 -0.22
CA MET A 515 -18.26 -16.06 -1.42
C MET A 515 -18.58 -17.02 -2.57
N GLY A 516 -18.82 -18.29 -2.25
CA GLY A 516 -19.12 -19.35 -3.22
C GLY A 516 -20.61 -19.52 -3.51
N GLU A 517 -21.48 -19.00 -2.65
CA GLU A 517 -22.92 -19.25 -2.64
C GLU A 517 -23.23 -20.74 -2.46
N ILE A 518 -23.70 -21.41 -3.51
CA ILE A 518 -23.97 -22.85 -3.55
C ILE A 518 -23.17 -23.41 -4.72
N THR A 519 -22.00 -23.97 -4.39
CA THR A 519 -21.02 -24.45 -5.35
C THR A 519 -21.14 -25.97 -5.49
N PRO A 520 -21.54 -26.50 -6.66
CA PRO A 520 -21.60 -27.94 -6.88
C PRO A 520 -20.21 -28.59 -6.82
N VAL A 521 -20.14 -29.81 -6.32
CA VAL A 521 -18.91 -30.61 -6.28
C VAL A 521 -19.10 -31.84 -7.15
N VAL A 522 -18.28 -31.96 -8.18
CA VAL A 522 -18.39 -33.05 -9.17
C VAL A 522 -17.37 -34.16 -8.93
N MET A 523 -16.35 -33.91 -8.12
CA MET A 523 -15.29 -34.88 -7.84
C MET A 523 -14.68 -34.65 -6.45
N ILE A 524 -14.42 -35.75 -5.73
CA ILE A 524 -13.71 -35.75 -4.45
C ILE A 524 -12.62 -36.82 -4.48
N ASP A 525 -11.37 -36.46 -4.21
CA ASP A 525 -10.24 -37.41 -4.14
C ASP A 525 -10.07 -38.28 -5.40
N GLY A 526 -10.34 -37.70 -6.57
CA GLY A 526 -10.29 -38.39 -7.86
C GLY A 526 -11.49 -39.31 -8.15
N ARG A 527 -12.53 -39.30 -7.30
CA ARG A 527 -13.78 -40.07 -7.50
C ARG A 527 -14.88 -39.13 -7.96
N GLU A 528 -15.54 -39.47 -9.05
CA GLU A 528 -16.72 -38.74 -9.53
C GLU A 528 -17.85 -38.84 -8.51
N ILE A 529 -18.54 -37.73 -8.28
CA ILE A 529 -19.75 -37.67 -7.46
C ILE A 529 -20.97 -37.80 -8.37
N GLY A 530 -21.87 -38.74 -8.05
CA GLY A 530 -23.01 -39.06 -8.91
C GLY A 530 -22.56 -39.47 -10.31
N ASP A 531 -22.97 -38.69 -11.32
CA ASP A 531 -22.57 -38.86 -12.72
C ASP A 531 -21.57 -37.77 -13.21
N GLY A 532 -20.89 -37.10 -12.28
CA GLY A 532 -19.94 -36.03 -12.55
C GLY A 532 -20.57 -34.72 -12.99
N LYS A 533 -21.90 -34.57 -12.83
CA LYS A 533 -22.65 -33.35 -13.19
C LYS A 533 -23.35 -32.76 -11.98
N ILE A 534 -23.84 -31.53 -12.16
CA ILE A 534 -24.67 -30.85 -11.16
C ILE A 534 -26.01 -31.57 -11.08
N GLY A 535 -26.31 -32.14 -9.92
CA GLY A 535 -27.56 -32.83 -9.70
C GLY A 535 -28.78 -31.90 -9.52
N ALA A 536 -29.96 -32.51 -9.53
CA ALA A 536 -31.23 -31.79 -9.58
C ALA A 536 -31.53 -31.04 -8.29
N VAL A 537 -31.21 -31.63 -7.13
CA VAL A 537 -31.44 -31.00 -5.82
C VAL A 537 -30.55 -29.78 -5.69
N THR A 538 -29.26 -29.92 -6.00
CA THR A 538 -28.30 -28.81 -5.97
C THR A 538 -28.76 -27.65 -6.84
N ARG A 539 -29.21 -27.92 -8.06
CA ARG A 539 -29.72 -26.89 -9.00
C ARG A 539 -30.98 -26.20 -8.50
N GLN A 540 -31.90 -26.94 -7.88
CA GLN A 540 -33.10 -26.37 -7.28
C GLN A 540 -32.73 -25.41 -6.13
N ILE A 541 -31.83 -25.81 -5.24
CA ILE A 541 -31.36 -24.96 -4.13
C ILE A 541 -30.61 -23.73 -4.65
N GLN A 542 -29.78 -23.85 -5.69
CA GLN A 542 -29.13 -22.71 -6.35
C GLN A 542 -30.15 -21.68 -6.84
N ASN A 543 -31.21 -22.12 -7.51
CA ASN A 543 -32.26 -21.24 -8.03
C ASN A 543 -33.01 -20.55 -6.89
N SER A 544 -33.40 -21.29 -5.85
CA SER A 544 -34.11 -20.73 -4.71
C SER A 544 -33.25 -19.74 -3.92
N TYR A 545 -31.95 -20.01 -3.79
CA TYR A 545 -31.02 -19.07 -3.16
C TYR A 545 -30.87 -17.79 -3.97
N LYS A 546 -30.76 -17.88 -5.30
CA LYS A 546 -30.67 -16.71 -6.18
C LYS A 546 -31.91 -15.80 -6.07
N VAL A 547 -33.10 -16.40 -5.98
CA VAL A 547 -34.35 -15.64 -5.77
C VAL A 547 -34.33 -14.97 -4.38
N LEU A 548 -33.88 -15.68 -3.36
CA LEU A 548 -33.81 -15.17 -2.00
C LEU A 548 -32.86 -13.97 -1.87
N THR A 549 -31.66 -14.05 -2.44
CA THR A 549 -30.64 -12.99 -2.33
C THR A 549 -31.01 -11.72 -3.09
N ALA A 550 -31.78 -11.83 -4.18
CA ALA A 550 -32.30 -10.65 -4.86
C ALA A 550 -33.36 -9.89 -4.03
N GLY A 551 -34.18 -10.63 -3.27
CA GLY A 551 -35.31 -10.08 -2.52
C GLY A 551 -35.01 -9.63 -1.09
N GLN A 552 -33.96 -10.17 -0.45
CA GLN A 552 -33.67 -9.92 0.97
C GLN A 552 -32.37 -9.15 1.20
N GLY A 553 -32.30 -8.48 2.34
CA GLY A 553 -31.11 -7.77 2.80
C GLY A 553 -31.43 -6.38 3.33
N VAL A 554 -30.47 -5.76 4.00
CA VAL A 554 -30.60 -4.38 4.49
C VAL A 554 -30.26 -3.43 3.35
N PRO A 555 -31.17 -2.53 2.93
CA PRO A 555 -30.89 -1.57 1.86
C PRO A 555 -29.71 -0.66 2.21
N ILE A 556 -28.81 -0.47 1.25
CA ILE A 556 -27.77 0.55 1.33
C ILE A 556 -28.47 1.91 1.17
N PRO A 557 -28.27 2.87 2.10
CA PRO A 557 -28.83 4.20 1.97
C PRO A 557 -28.43 4.83 0.64
N ARG A 558 -29.42 5.31 -0.10
CA ARG A 558 -29.19 6.16 -1.28
C ARG A 558 -29.45 7.58 -0.81
N ASN A 559 -28.54 8.50 -1.16
CA ASN A 559 -28.87 9.91 -1.05
C ASN A 559 -30.02 10.15 -2.03
N ALA A 560 -31.25 10.25 -1.52
CA ALA A 560 -32.34 10.80 -2.31
C ALA A 560 -31.98 12.26 -2.55
N ASP A 561 -31.72 12.61 -3.82
CA ASP A 561 -31.55 13.96 -4.39
C ASP A 561 -31.11 15.05 -3.39
N VAL A 562 -29.80 15.32 -3.34
CA VAL A 562 -29.27 16.65 -2.99
C VAL A 562 -29.18 17.46 -4.28
#